data_AF-A0A2E9QGH1-F1
#
_entry.id   AF-A0A2E9QGH1-F1
#
_cell.length_a   1.000
_cell.length_b   1.000
_cell.length_c   1.000
_cell.angle_alpha   90.00
_cell.angle_beta   90.00
_cell.angle_gamma   90.00
#
_symmetry.space_group_name_H-M   'P 1'
#
loop_
_entity.id
_entity.type
_entity.pdbx_description
1 polymer ?
#
loop_
_entity_poly.entity_id
_entity_poly.type
_entity_poly.pdbx_seq_one_letter_code
_entity_poly.pdbx_strand_id
1 'polypeptide(L)'
;MAESNPKDSKQSDEDLQRVLSQPFQMDSMAKAEDAAFLSSATRTLEPPPEAKTDEDVQLFLRPVEVVLRPHITTANLILERLFAPGLEDSTRAVVEQYGEDLKSNTDALRKAYRVYVETAADETLTREATRQVRKFFQEEYGTNEINFVKLKRYYEKIKTFNEKAREIWRGINKLVDTFSVIHETRRLVRGLEGDYLEPVQKLIRSTENFLQALYRYIQVNREQRDSVTGGYRIDLGYDGNVDYTLEALARPEGPEEKEVSEELEEEEQEAGPAAISIARSIILETRERRIHRASLYAVPILGSRDWNRSNDYSLEISVQDYRNGLEEFKEAFLVVLKPEDQPSSLTPSSAMLKKGSGATQLEAYIDLIERILNEETRALITSDFPGLLHPDVFLYHCGPNVVYRILTTTLRQRNIGDVFRIDDQSQIRREYPEVLIKKILIEWWTERFRAINGEQVDSYLTYSRTLEMIRKEFRALYARGVEMRRSEQPGGGYLQQDSWIRQNRNRIFGIRKYEVFRRFLSGTMFEF
;
A
#
# COMPACT_ATOMS: atom_id res chain seq x y z
N MET A 1 29.41 -21.62 -44.10
CA MET A 1 28.09 -22.10 -44.54
C MET A 1 27.82 -23.36 -43.74
N ALA A 2 26.96 -23.26 -42.72
CA ALA A 2 26.52 -24.39 -41.92
C ALA A 2 25.06 -24.65 -42.30
N GLU A 3 24.80 -25.82 -42.88
CA GLU A 3 23.47 -26.26 -43.26
C GLU A 3 22.68 -26.61 -41.99
N SER A 4 21.62 -25.84 -41.72
CA SER A 4 20.67 -26.12 -40.66
C SER A 4 19.76 -27.27 -41.09
N ASN A 5 19.71 -28.31 -40.25
CA ASN A 5 18.98 -29.56 -40.50
C ASN A 5 17.45 -29.30 -40.57
N PRO A 6 16.75 -29.68 -41.64
CA PRO A 6 15.32 -29.40 -41.85
C PRO A 6 14.37 -30.25 -40.98
N LYS A 7 14.89 -31.00 -40.01
CA LYS A 7 14.11 -31.77 -39.03
C LYS A 7 13.77 -30.96 -37.78
N ASP A 8 14.63 -30.03 -37.36
CA ASP A 8 14.40 -29.26 -36.13
C ASP A 8 13.29 -28.20 -36.28
N SER A 9 13.07 -27.67 -37.49
CA SER A 9 12.03 -26.66 -37.72
C SER A 9 10.61 -27.25 -37.81
N LYS A 10 10.46 -28.54 -38.13
CA LYS A 10 9.15 -29.20 -38.17
C LYS A 10 8.69 -29.64 -36.79
N GLN A 11 9.65 -29.99 -35.93
CA GLN A 11 9.37 -30.42 -34.56
C GLN A 11 8.95 -29.24 -33.68
N SER A 12 9.55 -28.05 -33.89
CA SER A 12 9.15 -26.83 -33.19
C SER A 12 7.74 -26.33 -33.55
N ASP A 13 7.30 -26.54 -34.80
CA ASP A 13 5.96 -26.12 -35.26
C ASP A 13 4.86 -27.08 -34.79
N GLU A 14 5.14 -28.38 -34.67
CA GLU A 14 4.21 -29.35 -34.06
C GLU A 14 4.07 -29.14 -32.54
N ASP A 15 5.15 -28.79 -31.84
CA ASP A 15 5.11 -28.45 -30.42
C ASP A 15 4.37 -27.13 -30.16
N LEU A 16 4.54 -26.13 -31.02
CA LEU A 16 3.76 -24.89 -30.98
C LEU A 16 2.27 -25.14 -31.28
N GLN A 17 1.93 -26.00 -32.24
CA GLN A 17 0.54 -26.39 -32.49
C GLN A 17 -0.06 -27.18 -31.32
N ARG A 18 0.72 -28.02 -30.64
CA ARG A 18 0.28 -28.73 -29.42
C ARG A 18 -0.02 -27.75 -28.29
N VAL A 19 0.88 -26.80 -28.03
CA VAL A 19 0.71 -25.78 -26.99
C VAL A 19 -0.48 -24.85 -27.27
N LEU A 20 -0.74 -24.53 -28.54
CA LEU A 20 -1.86 -23.68 -28.94
C LEU A 20 -3.21 -24.43 -28.96
N SER A 21 -3.20 -25.76 -29.13
CA SER A 21 -4.44 -26.55 -29.23
C SER A 21 -5.08 -26.90 -27.88
N GLN A 22 -4.32 -26.93 -26.77
CA GLN A 22 -4.83 -27.24 -25.43
C GLN A 22 -4.12 -26.45 -24.31
N PRO A 23 -4.46 -25.16 -24.11
CA PRO A 23 -3.74 -24.27 -23.20
C PRO A 23 -3.94 -24.55 -21.69
N PHE A 24 -4.68 -25.60 -21.31
CA PHE A 24 -5.05 -25.89 -19.91
C PHE A 24 -4.58 -27.24 -19.35
N GLN A 25 -3.80 -28.04 -20.08
CA GLN A 25 -3.29 -29.32 -19.55
C GLN A 25 -2.02 -29.20 -18.70
N MET A 26 -1.21 -28.15 -18.90
CA MET A 26 -0.04 -27.88 -18.04
C MET A 26 -0.47 -27.47 -16.62
N ASP A 27 -1.60 -26.78 -16.48
CA ASP A 27 -2.19 -26.41 -15.19
C ASP A 27 -2.79 -27.62 -14.45
N SER A 28 -3.24 -28.67 -15.16
CA SER A 28 -3.75 -29.87 -14.50
C SER A 28 -2.63 -30.79 -14.01
N MET A 29 -1.49 -30.83 -14.69
CA MET A 29 -0.33 -31.60 -14.22
C MET A 29 0.37 -30.92 -13.04
N ALA A 30 0.54 -29.60 -13.06
CA ALA A 30 1.06 -28.84 -11.91
C ALA A 30 0.15 -28.96 -10.68
N LYS A 31 -1.18 -28.92 -10.86
CA LYS A 31 -2.15 -29.14 -9.76
C LYS A 31 -2.19 -30.58 -9.27
N ALA A 32 -1.91 -31.57 -10.13
CA ALA A 32 -1.84 -32.97 -9.72
C ALA A 32 -0.55 -33.28 -8.94
N GLU A 33 0.57 -32.65 -9.29
CA GLU A 33 1.83 -32.75 -8.54
C GLU A 33 1.75 -32.02 -7.19
N ASP A 34 1.11 -30.85 -7.14
CA ASP A 34 0.84 -30.14 -5.88
C ASP A 34 -0.14 -30.91 -4.96
N ALA A 35 -1.16 -31.56 -5.53
CA ALA A 35 -2.08 -32.41 -4.76
C ALA A 35 -1.39 -33.69 -4.24
N ALA A 36 -0.49 -34.29 -5.02
CA ALA A 36 0.30 -35.44 -4.59
C ALA A 36 1.29 -35.06 -3.48
N PHE A 37 1.95 -33.89 -3.59
CA PHE A 37 2.84 -33.34 -2.56
C PHE A 37 2.09 -33.05 -1.25
N LEU A 38 0.89 -32.47 -1.33
CA LEU A 38 0.04 -32.20 -0.16
C LEU A 38 -0.53 -33.47 0.49
N SER A 39 -0.80 -34.53 -0.27
CA SER A 39 -1.27 -35.81 0.30
C SER A 39 -0.17 -36.58 1.06
N SER A 40 1.10 -36.32 0.75
CA SER A 40 2.24 -36.92 1.46
C SER A 40 2.54 -36.27 2.82
N ALA A 41 1.87 -35.15 3.14
CA ALA A 41 2.07 -34.38 4.36
C ALA A 41 1.09 -34.73 5.50
N THR A 42 0.21 -35.73 5.35
CA THR A 42 -0.51 -36.32 6.50
C THR A 42 0.38 -37.31 7.23
N ARG A 43 1.43 -36.78 7.89
CA ARG A 43 2.15 -37.49 8.94
C ARG A 43 1.24 -37.45 10.16
N THR A 44 0.88 -38.63 10.68
CA THR A 44 0.21 -38.82 11.97
C THR A 44 0.84 -37.92 13.03
N LEU A 45 0.05 -36.97 13.54
CA LEU A 45 0.42 -36.09 14.65
C LEU A 45 0.52 -36.93 15.92
N GLU A 46 1.74 -37.29 16.31
CA GLU A 46 2.02 -37.52 17.73
C GLU A 46 1.99 -36.16 18.45
N PRO A 47 1.37 -36.06 19.64
CA PRO A 47 1.27 -34.79 20.36
C PRO A 47 2.66 -34.36 20.90
N PRO A 48 3.13 -33.12 20.66
CA PRO A 48 4.35 -32.58 21.26
C PRO A 48 4.07 -31.93 22.63
N PRO A 49 5.09 -31.77 23.49
CA PRO A 49 4.94 -31.68 24.94
C PRO A 49 4.42 -30.31 25.42
N GLU A 50 3.47 -30.35 26.36
CA GLU A 50 2.70 -29.20 26.88
C GLU A 50 3.53 -28.16 27.68
N ALA A 51 4.82 -28.39 27.92
CA ALA A 51 5.63 -27.53 28.81
C ALA A 51 6.26 -26.28 28.15
N LYS A 52 6.36 -26.19 26.82
CA LYS A 52 7.03 -25.06 26.14
C LYS A 52 6.12 -23.86 25.84
N THR A 53 4.81 -24.09 25.81
CA THR A 53 3.81 -23.07 25.46
C THR A 53 3.73 -21.96 26.51
N ASP A 54 3.96 -22.26 27.79
CA ASP A 54 3.83 -21.27 28.86
C ASP A 54 4.99 -20.26 28.86
N GLU A 55 6.23 -20.71 28.66
CA GLU A 55 7.39 -19.79 28.55
C GLU A 55 7.28 -18.87 27.33
N ASP A 56 6.80 -19.40 26.20
CA ASP A 56 6.58 -18.65 24.98
C ASP A 56 5.43 -17.63 25.14
N VAL A 57 4.35 -17.96 25.86
CA VAL A 57 3.28 -17.01 26.19
C VAL A 57 3.78 -15.91 27.13
N GLN A 58 4.55 -16.27 28.16
CA GLN A 58 5.15 -15.32 29.11
C GLN A 58 6.13 -14.35 28.42
N LEU A 59 6.83 -14.79 27.38
CA LEU A 59 7.69 -13.93 26.56
C LEU A 59 6.89 -12.78 25.93
N PHE A 60 5.68 -13.06 25.43
CA PHE A 60 4.82 -12.10 24.72
C PHE A 60 3.89 -11.28 25.63
N LEU A 61 3.96 -11.46 26.96
CA LEU A 61 3.42 -10.49 27.93
C LEU A 61 4.25 -9.20 27.98
N ARG A 62 5.51 -9.25 27.55
CA ARG A 62 6.32 -8.06 27.34
C ARG A 62 5.87 -7.31 26.09
N PRO A 63 6.11 -5.99 25.99
CA PRO A 63 5.80 -5.25 24.78
C PRO A 63 6.40 -5.94 23.55
N VAL A 64 5.55 -6.30 22.59
CA VAL A 64 5.95 -7.17 21.47
C VAL A 64 7.04 -6.54 20.60
N GLU A 65 7.10 -5.21 20.58
CA GLU A 65 8.19 -4.46 19.97
C GLU A 65 9.54 -4.88 20.56
N VAL A 66 9.63 -5.07 21.87
CA VAL A 66 10.84 -5.54 22.56
C VAL A 66 11.12 -7.00 22.22
N VAL A 67 10.08 -7.84 22.16
CA VAL A 67 10.18 -9.28 21.88
C VAL A 67 10.68 -9.54 20.46
N LEU A 68 10.20 -8.78 19.48
CA LEU A 68 10.53 -8.96 18.05
C LEU A 68 11.72 -8.12 17.58
N ARG A 69 12.20 -7.16 18.39
CA ARG A 69 13.41 -6.36 18.14
C ARG A 69 14.65 -7.17 17.74
N PRO A 70 14.89 -8.39 18.28
CA PRO A 70 16.02 -9.22 17.88
C PRO A 70 16.13 -9.46 16.37
N HIS A 71 15.01 -9.49 15.64
CA HIS A 71 15.05 -9.58 14.16
C HIS A 71 15.84 -8.43 13.53
N ILE A 72 15.69 -7.21 14.04
CA ILE A 72 16.35 -6.02 13.46
C ILE A 72 17.77 -5.88 13.97
N THR A 73 17.99 -6.08 15.28
CA THR A 73 19.35 -5.98 15.84
C THR A 73 20.28 -7.01 15.22
N THR A 74 19.80 -8.25 15.04
CA THR A 74 20.61 -9.31 14.43
C THR A 74 20.88 -9.06 12.95
N ALA A 75 19.89 -8.61 12.18
CA ALA A 75 20.11 -8.28 10.77
C ALA A 75 21.11 -7.11 10.59
N ASN A 76 21.06 -6.11 11.47
CA ASN A 76 22.02 -5.01 11.46
C ASN A 76 23.44 -5.49 11.81
N LEU A 77 23.59 -6.36 12.81
CA LEU A 77 24.88 -6.93 13.20
C LEU A 77 25.50 -7.76 12.07
N ILE A 78 24.69 -8.50 11.31
CA ILE A 78 25.15 -9.24 10.12
C ILE A 78 25.67 -8.28 9.06
N LEU A 79 24.95 -7.17 8.79
CA LEU A 79 25.42 -6.14 7.86
C LEU A 79 26.70 -5.47 8.34
N GLU A 80 26.78 -5.06 9.61
CA GLU A 80 27.97 -4.40 10.18
C GLU A 80 29.21 -5.30 10.10
N ARG A 81 29.03 -6.61 10.33
CA ARG A 81 30.13 -7.59 10.27
C ARG A 81 30.57 -7.89 8.83
N LEU A 82 29.64 -7.94 7.89
CA LEU A 82 29.95 -8.21 6.47
C LEU A 82 30.46 -6.98 5.72
N PHE A 83 30.05 -5.77 6.12
CA PHE A 83 30.48 -4.50 5.51
C PHE A 83 31.43 -3.69 6.41
N ALA A 84 32.17 -4.37 7.30
CA ALA A 84 33.07 -3.71 8.23
C ALA A 84 34.16 -2.90 7.50
N PRO A 85 34.52 -1.71 7.99
CA PRO A 85 35.65 -0.96 7.46
C PRO A 85 36.97 -1.72 7.73
N GLY A 86 37.80 -1.90 6.70
CA GLY A 86 39.10 -2.59 6.81
C GLY A 86 39.15 -4.04 6.31
N LEU A 87 38.12 -4.51 5.59
CA LEU A 87 38.15 -5.80 4.88
C LEU A 87 39.19 -5.79 3.74
N GLU A 88 39.84 -6.93 3.51
CA GLU A 88 40.72 -7.13 2.33
C GLU A 88 39.93 -6.92 1.03
N ASP A 89 40.57 -6.36 0.00
CA ASP A 89 39.90 -5.96 -1.24
C ASP A 89 39.25 -7.13 -2.00
N SER A 90 39.85 -8.34 -1.91
CA SER A 90 39.28 -9.58 -2.45
C SER A 90 37.97 -9.97 -1.75
N THR A 91 37.94 -9.87 -0.43
CA THR A 91 36.76 -10.14 0.41
C THR A 91 35.68 -9.09 0.19
N ARG A 92 36.06 -7.82 0.04
CA ARG A 92 35.13 -6.72 -0.24
C ARG A 92 34.43 -6.90 -1.57
N ALA A 93 35.16 -7.25 -2.63
CA ALA A 93 34.58 -7.48 -3.96
C ALA A 93 33.51 -8.60 -3.95
N VAL A 94 33.76 -9.69 -3.22
CA VAL A 94 32.79 -10.79 -3.05
C VAL A 94 31.57 -10.34 -2.24
N VAL A 95 31.77 -9.61 -1.15
CA VAL A 95 30.66 -9.09 -0.33
C VAL A 95 29.82 -8.09 -1.14
N GLU A 96 30.43 -7.24 -1.96
CA GLU A 96 29.71 -6.29 -2.81
C GLU A 96 28.88 -6.98 -3.89
N GLN A 97 29.39 -8.08 -4.48
CA GLN A 97 28.69 -8.85 -5.50
C GLN A 97 27.34 -9.42 -5.01
N TYR A 98 27.26 -9.88 -3.76
CA TYR A 98 26.03 -10.42 -3.15
C TYR A 98 25.40 -9.45 -2.13
N GLY A 99 25.98 -8.26 -2.02
CA GLY A 99 25.70 -7.32 -0.95
C GLY A 99 24.41 -6.55 -1.14
N GLU A 100 24.01 -6.32 -2.40
CA GLU A 100 22.74 -5.68 -2.74
C GLU A 100 21.55 -6.52 -2.28
N ASP A 101 21.59 -7.83 -2.50
CA ASP A 101 20.52 -8.74 -2.07
C ASP A 101 20.41 -8.83 -0.54
N LEU A 102 21.54 -8.82 0.16
CA LEU A 102 21.55 -8.83 1.62
C LEU A 102 21.01 -7.52 2.20
N LYS A 103 21.39 -6.37 1.61
CA LYS A 103 20.85 -5.05 1.98
C LYS A 103 19.36 -4.97 1.70
N SER A 104 18.93 -5.42 0.52
CA SER A 104 17.52 -5.48 0.11
C SER A 104 16.67 -6.30 1.08
N ASN A 105 17.11 -7.52 1.42
CA ASN A 105 16.43 -8.37 2.40
C ASN A 105 16.37 -7.73 3.80
N THR A 106 17.46 -7.11 4.24
CA THR A 106 17.50 -6.45 5.56
C THR A 106 16.58 -5.22 5.60
N ASP A 107 16.53 -4.42 4.53
CA ASP A 107 15.63 -3.28 4.43
C ASP A 107 14.16 -3.71 4.31
N ALA A 108 13.89 -4.82 3.63
CA ALA A 108 12.57 -5.44 3.62
C ALA A 108 12.14 -5.87 5.03
N LEU A 109 13.05 -6.46 5.82
CA LEU A 109 12.79 -6.85 7.21
C LEU A 109 12.51 -5.62 8.09
N ARG A 110 13.32 -4.56 7.96
CA ARG A 110 13.12 -3.29 8.66
C ARG A 110 11.77 -2.66 8.32
N LYS A 111 11.38 -2.65 7.04
CA LYS A 111 10.09 -2.15 6.60
C LYS A 111 8.94 -2.97 7.18
N ALA A 112 9.03 -4.29 7.15
CA ALA A 112 8.03 -5.18 7.73
C ALA A 112 7.87 -4.98 9.24
N TYR A 113 8.99 -4.86 9.97
CA TYR A 113 8.99 -4.58 11.41
C TYR A 113 8.42 -3.19 11.73
N ARG A 114 8.77 -2.16 10.95
CA ARG A 114 8.20 -0.81 11.12
C ARG A 114 6.68 -0.80 10.95
N VAL A 115 6.18 -1.42 9.88
CA VAL A 115 4.73 -1.53 9.65
C VAL A 115 4.05 -2.29 10.79
N TYR A 116 4.68 -3.35 11.29
CA TYR A 116 4.17 -4.08 12.45
C TYR A 116 4.07 -3.17 13.68
N VAL A 117 5.15 -2.51 14.10
CA VAL A 117 5.16 -1.63 15.28
C VAL A 117 4.13 -0.51 15.17
N GLU A 118 4.05 0.17 14.02
CA GLU A 118 3.09 1.27 13.80
C GLU A 118 1.63 0.81 13.90
N THR A 119 1.34 -0.42 13.46
CA THR A 119 -0.02 -0.94 13.38
C THR A 119 -0.42 -1.76 14.61
N ALA A 120 0.53 -2.38 15.30
CA ALA A 120 0.32 -3.25 16.46
C ALA A 120 0.59 -2.57 17.80
N ALA A 121 0.93 -1.27 17.82
CA ALA A 121 1.00 -0.48 19.06
C ALA A 121 -0.33 -0.50 19.82
N ASP A 122 -0.27 -0.56 21.15
CA ASP A 122 -1.46 -0.76 21.99
C ASP A 122 -2.54 0.32 21.80
N GLU A 123 -2.13 1.58 21.69
CA GLU A 123 -3.04 2.70 21.37
C GLU A 123 -3.71 2.52 20.00
N THR A 124 -2.96 2.07 18.99
CA THR A 124 -3.45 1.88 17.62
C THR A 124 -4.42 0.71 17.57
N LEU A 125 -4.08 -0.40 18.20
CA LEU A 125 -4.93 -1.58 18.32
C LEU A 125 -6.22 -1.26 19.08
N THR A 126 -6.13 -0.52 20.19
CA THR A 126 -7.30 -0.13 20.98
C THR A 126 -8.22 0.77 20.16
N ARG A 127 -7.70 1.79 19.47
CA ARG A 127 -8.51 2.65 18.58
C ARG A 127 -9.14 1.87 17.43
N GLU A 128 -8.38 0.97 16.81
CA GLU A 128 -8.88 0.11 15.74
C GLU A 128 -9.97 -0.84 16.25
N ALA A 129 -9.78 -1.41 17.44
CA ALA A 129 -10.74 -2.26 18.12
C ALA A 129 -12.01 -1.50 18.45
N THR A 130 -11.95 -0.31 19.06
CA THR A 130 -13.14 0.51 19.36
C THR A 130 -13.91 0.92 18.11
N ARG A 131 -13.22 1.17 16.99
CA ARG A 131 -13.91 1.45 15.71
C ARG A 131 -14.62 0.22 15.14
N GLN A 132 -14.05 -0.96 15.35
CA GLN A 132 -14.54 -2.20 14.80
C GLN A 132 -15.55 -2.90 15.72
N VAL A 133 -15.45 -2.71 17.04
CA VAL A 133 -16.35 -3.32 18.02
C VAL A 133 -17.79 -2.90 17.75
N ARG A 134 -18.03 -1.62 17.42
CA ARG A 134 -19.35 -1.08 16.97
C ARG A 134 -19.94 -1.76 15.74
N LYS A 135 -19.12 -2.50 14.98
CA LYS A 135 -19.53 -3.26 13.80
C LYS A 135 -19.79 -4.73 14.12
N PHE A 136 -19.12 -5.27 15.13
CA PHE A 136 -19.27 -6.66 15.58
C PHE A 136 -20.37 -6.81 16.64
N PHE A 137 -20.52 -5.80 17.49
CA PHE A 137 -21.46 -5.69 18.59
C PHE A 137 -22.18 -4.34 18.41
N GLN A 138 -23.49 -4.29 18.65
CA GLN A 138 -24.34 -3.10 18.42
C GLN A 138 -24.01 -1.98 19.43
N GLU A 139 -24.91 -1.02 19.71
CA GLU A 139 -24.58 0.18 20.51
C GLU A 139 -24.14 -0.11 21.95
N GLU A 140 -24.43 -1.29 22.52
CA GLU A 140 -23.93 -1.72 23.83
C GLU A 140 -22.78 -2.73 23.66
N TYR A 141 -21.57 -2.35 24.10
CA TYR A 141 -20.40 -3.21 24.14
C TYR A 141 -19.57 -2.90 25.39
N GLY A 142 -19.09 -3.95 26.06
CA GLY A 142 -18.22 -3.85 27.21
C GLY A 142 -16.73 -3.89 26.86
N THR A 143 -15.91 -3.96 27.91
CA THR A 143 -14.44 -4.03 27.80
C THR A 143 -13.99 -5.34 27.13
N ASN A 144 -14.69 -6.45 27.39
CA ASN A 144 -14.30 -7.76 26.87
C ASN A 144 -14.53 -7.89 25.35
N GLU A 145 -15.57 -7.25 24.82
CA GLU A 145 -15.87 -7.17 23.38
C GLU A 145 -14.83 -6.34 22.64
N ILE A 146 -14.34 -5.27 23.25
CA ILE A 146 -13.20 -4.49 22.72
C ILE A 146 -11.94 -5.36 22.71
N ASN A 147 -11.69 -6.07 23.81
CA ASN A 147 -10.55 -6.96 23.96
C ASN A 147 -10.58 -8.12 22.94
N PHE A 148 -11.76 -8.67 22.64
CA PHE A 148 -11.95 -9.66 21.57
C PHE A 148 -11.44 -9.15 20.21
N VAL A 149 -11.89 -7.96 19.80
CA VAL A 149 -11.49 -7.38 18.52
C VAL A 149 -10.00 -6.99 18.54
N LYS A 150 -9.51 -6.50 19.67
CA LYS A 150 -8.10 -6.16 19.88
C LYS A 150 -7.20 -7.40 19.72
N LEU A 151 -7.54 -8.50 20.38
CA LEU A 151 -6.78 -9.76 20.37
C LEU A 151 -6.82 -10.43 19.00
N LYS A 152 -7.97 -10.38 18.31
CA LYS A 152 -8.10 -10.79 16.91
C LYS A 152 -7.12 -10.05 16.00
N ARG A 153 -7.08 -8.72 16.10
CA ARG A 153 -6.20 -7.88 15.27
C ARG A 153 -4.74 -8.06 15.61
N TYR A 154 -4.44 -8.23 16.88
CA TYR A 154 -3.12 -8.53 17.38
C TYR A 154 -2.57 -9.84 16.78
N TYR A 155 -3.38 -10.92 16.80
CA TYR A 155 -3.04 -12.20 16.17
C TYR A 155 -2.72 -12.04 14.67
N GLU A 156 -3.62 -11.42 13.91
CA GLU A 156 -3.48 -11.22 12.46
C GLU A 156 -2.17 -10.50 12.11
N LYS A 157 -1.80 -9.48 12.90
CA LYS A 157 -0.59 -8.67 12.69
C LYS A 157 0.68 -9.42 13.03
N ILE A 158 0.72 -10.16 14.15
CA ILE A 158 1.89 -10.97 14.51
C ILE A 158 2.09 -12.10 13.51
N LYS A 159 1.01 -12.81 13.13
CA LYS A 159 1.06 -13.88 12.13
C LYS A 159 1.59 -13.37 10.79
N THR A 160 1.09 -12.22 10.33
CA THR A 160 1.56 -11.58 9.10
C THR A 160 3.04 -11.21 9.16
N PHE A 161 3.49 -10.61 10.26
CA PHE A 161 4.89 -10.27 10.44
C PHE A 161 5.78 -11.52 10.49
N ASN A 162 5.41 -12.53 11.27
CA ASN A 162 6.21 -13.73 11.47
C ASN A 162 6.42 -14.51 10.15
N GLU A 163 5.37 -14.63 9.33
CA GLU A 163 5.47 -15.31 8.03
C GLU A 163 6.36 -14.54 7.04
N LYS A 164 6.24 -13.19 6.99
CA LYS A 164 7.13 -12.34 6.20
C LYS A 164 8.57 -12.40 6.69
N ALA A 165 8.77 -12.33 8.00
CA ALA A 165 10.09 -12.43 8.61
C ALA A 165 10.72 -13.79 8.28
N ARG A 166 9.97 -14.90 8.38
CA ARG A 166 10.46 -16.23 8.03
C ARG A 166 10.92 -16.32 6.57
N GLU A 167 10.15 -15.76 5.63
CA GLU A 167 10.54 -15.72 4.21
C GLU A 167 11.82 -14.92 3.98
N ILE A 168 11.93 -13.74 4.58
CA ILE A 168 13.11 -12.89 4.46
C ILE A 168 14.35 -13.55 5.11
N TRP A 169 14.19 -14.16 6.28
CA TRP A 169 15.27 -14.89 6.96
C TRP A 169 15.73 -16.12 6.17
N ARG A 170 14.88 -16.77 5.37
CA ARG A 170 15.34 -17.80 4.41
C ARG A 170 16.25 -17.21 3.34
N GLY A 171 15.96 -15.99 2.85
CA GLY A 171 16.83 -15.26 1.93
C GLY A 171 18.17 -14.92 2.55
N ILE A 172 18.16 -14.37 3.77
CA ILE A 172 19.37 -14.03 4.52
C ILE A 172 20.21 -15.29 4.80
N ASN A 173 19.60 -16.40 5.25
CA ASN A 173 20.32 -17.64 5.51
C ASN A 173 21.00 -18.19 4.25
N LYS A 174 20.31 -18.20 3.09
CA LYS A 174 20.92 -18.64 1.82
C LYS A 174 22.15 -17.80 1.44
N LEU A 175 22.11 -16.49 1.66
CA LEU A 175 23.24 -15.60 1.39
C LEU A 175 24.38 -15.87 2.38
N VAL A 176 24.09 -16.05 3.67
CA VAL A 176 25.07 -16.42 4.69
C VAL A 176 25.72 -17.77 4.36
N ASP A 177 24.94 -18.77 3.94
CA ASP A 177 25.45 -20.07 3.49
C ASP A 177 26.37 -19.91 2.27
N THR A 178 25.99 -19.07 1.31
CA THR A 178 26.81 -18.77 0.11
C THR A 178 28.16 -18.17 0.53
N PHE A 179 28.15 -17.20 1.45
CA PHE A 179 29.39 -16.61 2.00
C PHE A 179 30.21 -17.59 2.84
N SER A 180 29.61 -18.64 3.41
CA SER A 180 30.35 -19.69 4.15
C SER A 180 31.15 -20.61 3.22
N VAL A 181 30.66 -20.81 1.99
CA VAL A 181 31.30 -21.67 0.98
C VAL A 181 32.49 -20.96 0.34
N ILE A 182 32.38 -19.66 0.06
CA ILE A 182 33.44 -18.85 -0.57
C ILE A 182 34.63 -18.67 0.39
N HIS A 183 35.84 -18.95 -0.08
CA HIS A 183 37.04 -19.03 0.75
C HIS A 183 37.38 -17.69 1.43
N GLU A 184 37.23 -16.60 0.69
CA GLU A 184 37.50 -15.21 1.07
C GLU A 184 36.59 -14.74 2.22
N THR A 185 35.31 -15.12 2.20
CA THR A 185 34.30 -14.67 3.17
C THR A 185 34.05 -15.64 4.32
N ARG A 186 34.55 -16.87 4.25
CA ARG A 186 34.32 -17.93 5.25
C ARG A 186 34.69 -17.53 6.68
N ARG A 187 35.75 -16.74 6.86
CA ARG A 187 36.18 -16.25 8.19
C ARG A 187 35.22 -15.23 8.79
N LEU A 188 34.57 -14.41 7.96
CA LEU A 188 33.60 -13.40 8.40
C LEU A 188 32.32 -14.05 8.92
N VAL A 189 31.89 -15.12 8.24
CA VAL A 189 30.64 -15.82 8.52
C VAL A 189 30.76 -16.89 9.60
N ARG A 190 31.99 -17.29 9.94
CA ARG A 190 32.22 -18.25 11.03
C ARG A 190 31.63 -17.74 12.35
N GLY A 191 30.73 -18.52 12.94
CA GLY A 191 30.02 -18.17 14.18
C GLY A 191 28.72 -17.39 13.96
N LEU A 192 28.45 -16.84 12.76
CA LEU A 192 27.16 -16.18 12.50
C LEU A 192 25.97 -17.12 12.66
N GLU A 193 26.15 -18.38 12.26
CA GLU A 193 25.10 -19.40 12.34
C GLU A 193 24.67 -19.70 13.79
N GLY A 194 25.62 -19.92 14.69
CA GLY A 194 25.34 -20.23 16.10
C GLY A 194 25.04 -18.99 16.95
N ASP A 195 25.82 -17.92 16.80
CA ASP A 195 25.74 -16.77 17.70
C ASP A 195 24.53 -15.85 17.39
N TYR A 196 24.05 -15.87 16.14
CA TYR A 196 23.09 -14.88 15.64
C TYR A 196 21.89 -15.49 14.91
N LEU A 197 22.10 -16.46 14.02
CA LEU A 197 20.98 -17.08 13.28
C LEU A 197 20.15 -18.04 14.14
N GLU A 198 20.79 -18.87 14.97
CA GLU A 198 20.09 -19.81 15.85
C GLU A 198 19.12 -19.10 16.85
N PRO A 199 19.51 -18.01 17.55
CA PRO A 199 18.58 -17.26 18.39
C PRO A 199 17.38 -16.69 17.64
N VAL A 200 17.57 -16.20 16.41
CA VAL A 200 16.47 -15.68 15.59
C VAL A 200 15.54 -16.81 15.14
N GLN A 201 16.08 -17.98 14.77
CA GLN A 201 15.27 -19.15 14.44
C GLN A 201 14.48 -19.65 15.65
N LYS A 202 15.07 -19.61 16.85
CA LYS A 202 14.37 -19.88 18.11
C LYS A 202 13.23 -18.89 18.32
N LEU A 203 13.45 -17.59 18.11
CA LEU A 203 12.42 -16.57 18.22
C LEU A 203 11.25 -16.79 17.23
N ILE A 204 11.52 -17.16 15.98
CA ILE A 204 10.48 -17.50 14.99
C ILE A 204 9.63 -18.67 15.49
N ARG A 205 10.27 -19.71 16.03
CA ARG A 205 9.57 -20.89 16.60
C ARG A 205 8.76 -20.52 17.84
N SER A 206 9.32 -19.75 18.76
CA SER A 206 8.58 -19.24 19.93
C SER A 206 7.37 -18.40 19.52
N THR A 207 7.51 -17.58 18.48
CA THR A 207 6.39 -16.81 17.92
C THR A 207 5.32 -17.72 17.30
N GLU A 208 5.71 -18.81 16.65
CA GLU A 208 4.77 -19.83 16.14
C GLU A 208 4.03 -20.54 17.25
N ASN A 209 4.73 -20.96 18.31
CA ASN A 209 4.14 -21.62 19.46
C ASN A 209 3.14 -20.70 20.18
N PHE A 210 3.53 -19.43 20.38
CA PHE A 210 2.65 -18.40 20.91
C PHE A 210 1.39 -18.20 20.05
N LEU A 211 1.55 -18.11 18.73
CA LEU A 211 0.41 -18.02 17.81
C LEU A 211 -0.46 -19.27 17.86
N GLN A 212 0.11 -20.47 18.04
CA GLN A 212 -0.70 -21.68 18.20
C GLN A 212 -1.48 -21.68 19.52
N ALA A 213 -0.86 -21.22 20.62
CA ALA A 213 -1.53 -21.07 21.91
C ALA A 213 -2.69 -20.07 21.81
N LEU A 214 -2.45 -18.90 21.20
CA LEU A 214 -3.49 -17.92 20.90
C LEU A 214 -4.59 -18.52 20.03
N TYR A 215 -4.24 -19.17 18.92
CA TYR A 215 -5.20 -19.76 17.98
C TYR A 215 -6.20 -20.71 18.69
N ARG A 216 -5.70 -21.52 19.63
CA ARG A 216 -6.52 -22.42 20.46
C ARG A 216 -7.36 -21.65 21.46
N TYR A 217 -6.78 -20.66 22.14
CA TYR A 217 -7.44 -19.86 23.16
C TYR A 217 -8.62 -19.05 22.61
N ILE A 218 -8.41 -18.34 21.50
CA ILE A 218 -9.45 -17.54 20.84
C ILE A 218 -10.35 -18.35 19.89
N GLN A 219 -10.17 -19.68 19.83
CA GLN A 219 -10.97 -20.62 19.04
C GLN A 219 -11.19 -20.17 17.58
N VAL A 220 -10.10 -20.01 16.84
CA VAL A 220 -10.18 -19.60 15.43
C VAL A 220 -10.87 -20.66 14.58
N ASN A 221 -11.96 -20.27 13.91
CA ASN A 221 -12.75 -21.13 13.02
C ASN A 221 -12.09 -21.30 11.65
N ARG A 222 -11.52 -20.21 11.11
CA ARG A 222 -10.88 -20.22 9.79
C ARG A 222 -9.74 -19.22 9.71
N GLU A 223 -8.58 -19.66 9.23
CA GLU A 223 -7.46 -18.80 8.87
C GLU A 223 -7.38 -18.67 7.33
N GLN A 224 -7.22 -17.45 6.84
CA GLN A 224 -7.07 -17.16 5.41
C GLN A 224 -5.86 -16.25 5.19
N ARG A 225 -4.98 -16.66 4.27
CA ARG A 225 -3.89 -15.82 3.77
C ARG A 225 -4.39 -15.00 2.58
N ASP A 226 -4.25 -13.69 2.67
CA ASP A 226 -4.50 -12.78 1.55
C ASP A 226 -3.38 -12.95 0.51
N SER A 227 -3.74 -13.45 -0.67
CA SER A 227 -2.80 -13.71 -1.77
C SER A 227 -2.17 -12.44 -2.35
N VAL A 228 -2.71 -11.25 -2.06
CA VAL A 228 -2.24 -9.98 -2.61
C VAL A 228 -1.35 -9.23 -1.63
N THR A 229 -1.71 -9.17 -0.36
CA THR A 229 -0.94 -8.44 0.68
C THR A 229 0.02 -9.32 1.47
N GLY A 230 -0.15 -10.64 1.36
CA GLY A 230 0.52 -11.64 2.18
C GLY A 230 0.10 -11.58 3.65
N GLY A 231 -0.95 -10.83 4.00
CA GLY A 231 -1.48 -10.70 5.35
C GLY A 231 -2.40 -11.85 5.73
N TYR A 232 -2.50 -12.13 7.03
CA TYR A 232 -3.37 -13.19 7.57
C TYR A 232 -4.64 -12.59 8.16
N ARG A 233 -5.76 -13.27 7.94
CA ARG A 233 -7.06 -12.94 8.51
C ARG A 233 -7.65 -14.17 9.17
N ILE A 234 -8.30 -13.96 10.29
CA ILE A 234 -8.97 -15.01 11.04
C ILE A 234 -10.47 -14.73 11.17
N ASP A 235 -11.27 -15.77 11.05
CA ASP A 235 -12.68 -15.77 11.41
C ASP A 235 -12.82 -16.50 12.75
N LEU A 236 -13.37 -15.84 13.76
CA LEU A 236 -13.67 -16.41 15.08
C LEU A 236 -15.04 -15.92 15.56
N GLY A 237 -15.73 -16.76 16.33
CA GLY A 237 -16.96 -16.39 17.03
C GLY A 237 -16.63 -15.77 18.39
N TYR A 238 -17.48 -14.85 18.85
CA TYR A 238 -17.38 -14.32 20.20
C TYR A 238 -18.04 -15.27 21.20
N ASP A 239 -17.34 -15.55 22.30
CA ASP A 239 -17.85 -16.28 23.45
C ASP A 239 -17.71 -15.39 24.70
N GLY A 240 -18.83 -15.05 25.32
CA GLY A 240 -18.87 -14.19 26.51
C GLY A 240 -18.21 -14.80 27.75
N ASN A 241 -17.91 -16.11 27.74
CA ASN A 241 -17.24 -16.80 28.83
C ASN A 241 -15.71 -16.74 28.75
N VAL A 242 -15.15 -16.24 27.64
CA VAL A 242 -13.71 -16.11 27.43
C VAL A 242 -13.28 -14.67 27.74
N ASP A 243 -12.25 -14.50 28.56
CA ASP A 243 -11.65 -13.18 28.78
C ASP A 243 -10.57 -12.91 27.72
N TYR A 244 -10.81 -11.97 26.82
CA TYR A 244 -9.97 -11.78 25.63
C TYR A 244 -8.71 -10.93 25.90
N THR A 245 -8.00 -11.20 27.00
CA THR A 245 -6.75 -10.52 27.39
C THR A 245 -5.54 -11.44 27.23
N LEU A 246 -4.34 -10.86 27.06
CA LEU A 246 -3.10 -11.65 26.99
C LEU A 246 -2.74 -12.21 28.38
N GLU A 247 -3.14 -11.51 29.44
CA GLU A 247 -2.98 -11.90 30.82
C GLU A 247 -3.84 -13.13 31.16
N ALA A 248 -5.08 -13.20 30.66
CA ALA A 248 -5.95 -14.37 30.81
C ALA A 248 -5.48 -15.58 30.00
N LEU A 249 -4.82 -15.38 28.85
CA LEU A 249 -4.11 -16.46 28.15
C LEU A 249 -2.97 -17.04 29.00
N ALA A 250 -2.29 -16.19 29.77
CA ALA A 250 -1.14 -16.57 30.59
C ALA A 250 -1.52 -17.15 31.97
N ARG A 251 -2.79 -17.08 32.36
CA ARG A 251 -3.34 -17.65 33.61
C ARG A 251 -4.45 -18.66 33.28
N PRO A 252 -4.12 -19.97 33.16
CA PRO A 252 -5.10 -20.99 32.81
C PRO A 252 -6.06 -21.38 33.96
N GLU A 253 -5.97 -20.76 35.14
CA GLU A 253 -6.89 -21.00 36.26
C GLU A 253 -8.12 -20.11 36.13
N GLY A 254 -9.31 -20.72 36.28
CA GLY A 254 -10.61 -20.21 35.83
C GLY A 254 -11.09 -18.88 36.42
N PRO A 255 -12.27 -18.40 35.99
CA PRO A 255 -12.78 -17.08 36.33
C PRO A 255 -13.06 -17.03 37.84
N GLU A 256 -12.23 -16.31 38.59
CA GLU A 256 -12.61 -15.86 39.92
C GLU A 256 -13.79 -14.88 39.77
N GLU A 257 -14.82 -15.12 40.56
CA GLU A 257 -16.10 -14.42 40.54
C GLU A 257 -15.90 -12.91 40.65
N LYS A 258 -16.62 -12.18 39.81
CA LYS A 258 -16.72 -10.71 39.85
C LYS A 258 -17.17 -10.25 41.24
N GLU A 259 -16.26 -9.71 42.04
CA GLU A 259 -16.63 -8.66 43.00
C GLU A 259 -16.52 -7.31 42.31
N VAL A 260 -17.68 -6.71 42.11
CA VAL A 260 -17.84 -5.30 41.75
C VAL A 260 -17.41 -4.48 42.97
N SER A 261 -16.30 -3.77 42.86
CA SER A 261 -16.00 -2.63 43.73
C SER A 261 -15.77 -1.40 42.86
N GLU A 262 -16.77 -0.53 42.87
CA GLU A 262 -16.59 0.90 42.61
C GLU A 262 -15.65 1.44 43.68
N GLU A 263 -14.55 2.09 43.29
CA GLU A 263 -13.98 3.17 44.10
C GLU A 263 -13.22 4.15 43.22
N LEU A 264 -13.57 5.42 43.41
CA LEU A 264 -13.08 6.62 42.78
C LEU A 264 -11.80 7.12 43.48
N GLU A 265 -10.97 7.79 42.68
CA GLU A 265 -10.10 8.94 43.00
C GLU A 265 -8.69 8.75 43.64
N GLU A 266 -7.72 9.28 42.88
CA GLU A 266 -6.59 10.17 43.23
C GLU A 266 -5.53 9.76 44.28
N GLU A 267 -4.25 9.66 43.86
CA GLU A 267 -3.24 10.72 44.02
C GLU A 267 -1.83 10.29 43.53
N GLU A 268 -1.07 11.29 43.11
CA GLU A 268 0.32 11.26 42.63
C GLU A 268 1.34 10.86 43.71
N GLN A 269 2.50 10.32 43.31
CA GLN A 269 3.80 10.82 43.80
C GLN A 269 5.01 10.30 43.00
N GLU A 270 6.05 11.14 43.03
CA GLU A 270 7.22 11.24 42.18
C GLU A 270 8.25 10.09 42.24
N ALA A 271 8.97 9.89 41.12
CA ALA A 271 10.39 9.51 41.14
C ALA A 271 11.15 10.19 40.00
N GLY A 272 12.29 10.80 40.33
CA GLY A 272 13.09 11.72 39.52
C GLY A 272 13.91 11.15 38.34
N PRO A 273 14.94 11.88 37.87
CA PRO A 273 15.19 12.09 36.44
C PRO A 273 16.05 10.99 35.83
N ALA A 274 15.46 10.23 34.90
CA ALA A 274 16.20 9.32 34.02
C ALA A 274 16.34 9.96 32.62
N ALA A 275 17.60 10.17 32.24
CA ALA A 275 18.17 10.40 30.92
C ALA A 275 17.21 10.82 29.79
N ILE A 276 17.43 12.04 29.28
CA ILE A 276 16.80 12.59 28.06
C ILE A 276 17.04 11.63 26.89
N SER A 277 16.08 10.74 26.67
CA SER A 277 16.07 9.77 25.58
C SER A 277 15.63 10.46 24.30
N ILE A 278 16.40 10.25 23.24
CA ILE A 278 16.19 10.66 21.84
C ILE A 278 14.79 10.22 21.32
N ALA A 279 14.09 9.32 22.02
CA ALA A 279 12.70 8.97 21.76
C ALA A 279 11.71 10.15 21.92
N ARG A 280 11.97 11.12 22.81
CA ARG A 280 11.08 12.29 22.96
C ARG A 280 11.18 13.27 21.77
N SER A 281 12.30 13.35 21.06
CA SER A 281 12.41 14.22 19.87
C SER A 281 11.66 13.65 18.67
N ILE A 282 11.64 12.32 18.51
CA ILE A 282 10.84 11.63 17.48
C ILE A 282 9.34 11.69 17.84
N ILE A 283 9.00 11.60 19.13
CA ILE A 283 7.61 11.74 19.60
C ILE A 283 7.09 13.18 19.42
N LEU A 284 7.94 14.20 19.58
CA LEU A 284 7.60 15.60 19.29
C LEU A 284 7.37 15.84 17.78
N GLU A 285 8.19 15.27 16.89
CA GLU A 285 7.94 15.29 15.43
C GLU A 285 6.59 14.61 15.07
N THR A 286 6.20 13.54 15.77
CA THR A 286 4.88 12.92 15.58
C THR A 286 3.72 13.63 16.29
N ARG A 287 3.95 14.44 17.32
CA ARG A 287 2.93 15.34 17.86
C ARG A 287 2.66 16.48 16.90
N GLU A 288 3.68 17.04 16.26
CA GLU A 288 3.50 17.99 15.16
C GLU A 288 2.67 17.34 14.02
N ARG A 289 3.02 16.13 13.56
CA ARG A 289 2.21 15.42 12.53
C ARG A 289 0.80 15.01 12.98
N ARG A 290 0.56 14.69 14.26
CA ARG A 290 -0.78 14.36 14.79
C ARG A 290 -1.64 15.62 14.99
N ILE A 291 -1.04 16.74 15.38
CA ILE A 291 -1.68 18.06 15.40
C ILE A 291 -2.03 18.47 13.95
N HIS A 292 -1.23 18.07 12.96
CA HIS A 292 -1.52 18.35 11.55
C HIS A 292 -2.70 17.56 10.95
N ARG A 293 -3.09 16.39 11.44
CA ARG A 293 -4.27 15.67 10.88
C ARG A 293 -5.61 16.35 11.16
N ALA A 294 -5.71 17.18 12.21
CA ALA A 294 -6.86 18.06 12.44
C ALA A 294 -6.85 19.30 11.52
N SER A 295 -5.76 19.52 10.77
CA SER A 295 -5.56 20.63 9.85
C SER A 295 -5.35 20.18 8.39
N LEU A 296 -5.96 19.06 7.97
CA LEU A 296 -5.96 18.61 6.57
C LEU A 296 -7.39 18.51 6.04
N TYR A 297 -7.59 18.90 4.78
CA TYR A 297 -8.73 18.43 3.99
C TYR A 297 -8.30 17.17 3.24
N ALA A 298 -9.09 16.11 3.34
CA ALA A 298 -8.79 14.82 2.72
C ALA A 298 -10.07 14.16 2.20
N VAL A 299 -9.97 13.38 1.12
CA VAL A 299 -11.09 12.53 0.70
C VAL A 299 -11.33 11.39 1.70
N PRO A 300 -12.59 11.02 1.99
CA PRO A 300 -12.88 9.84 2.78
C PRO A 300 -12.55 8.57 2.00
N ILE A 301 -11.73 7.70 2.60
CA ILE A 301 -11.46 6.37 2.07
C ILE A 301 -12.62 5.45 2.47
N LEU A 302 -13.32 4.92 1.47
CA LEU A 302 -14.40 3.95 1.57
C LEU A 302 -13.83 2.55 1.36
N GLY A 303 -14.45 1.57 2.01
CA GLY A 303 -13.99 0.19 1.99
C GLY A 303 -12.91 -0.09 3.03
N SER A 304 -12.79 -1.37 3.37
CA SER A 304 -11.90 -1.90 4.40
C SER A 304 -10.70 -2.63 3.81
N ARG A 305 -10.73 -2.97 2.52
CA ARG A 305 -9.69 -3.72 1.80
C ARG A 305 -8.45 -2.88 1.57
N ASP A 306 -7.28 -3.52 1.54
CA ASP A 306 -5.99 -2.82 1.44
C ASP A 306 -5.76 -2.19 0.06
N TRP A 307 -6.35 -2.76 -1.00
CA TRP A 307 -6.31 -2.13 -2.33
C TRP A 307 -7.10 -0.82 -2.42
N ASN A 308 -7.99 -0.53 -1.47
CA ASN A 308 -8.70 0.74 -1.36
C ASN A 308 -7.89 1.80 -0.59
N ARG A 309 -6.67 1.46 -0.13
CA ARG A 309 -5.81 2.32 0.68
C ARG A 309 -4.48 2.67 0.00
N SER A 310 -4.37 2.47 -1.31
CA SER A 310 -3.19 2.93 -2.06
C SER A 310 -3.16 4.46 -2.13
N ASN A 311 -1.99 5.01 -2.48
CA ASN A 311 -1.83 6.45 -2.72
C ASN A 311 -2.81 6.99 -3.76
N ASP A 312 -3.36 6.15 -4.63
CA ASP A 312 -4.30 6.58 -5.65
C ASP A 312 -5.71 6.88 -5.10
N TYR A 313 -5.98 6.51 -3.85
CA TYR A 313 -7.20 6.84 -3.10
C TYR A 313 -7.01 8.01 -2.12
N SER A 314 -5.77 8.36 -1.80
CA SER A 314 -5.45 9.48 -0.90
C SER A 314 -5.23 10.76 -1.69
N LEU A 315 -6.09 11.76 -1.46
CA LEU A 315 -5.86 13.14 -1.87
C LEU A 315 -6.03 14.02 -0.65
N GLU A 316 -4.96 14.69 -0.25
CA GLU A 316 -4.87 15.48 0.98
C GLU A 316 -4.25 16.85 0.69
N ILE A 317 -4.74 17.88 1.37
CA ILE A 317 -4.18 19.24 1.35
C ILE A 317 -4.21 19.79 2.77
N SER A 318 -3.21 20.60 3.15
CA SER A 318 -3.26 21.27 4.45
C SER A 318 -4.24 22.45 4.43
N VAL A 319 -4.88 22.71 5.56
CA VAL A 319 -5.78 23.86 5.74
C VAL A 319 -5.02 25.17 5.53
N GLN A 320 -3.74 25.22 5.92
CA GLN A 320 -2.91 26.39 5.73
C GLN A 320 -2.57 26.62 4.26
N ASP A 321 -2.17 25.57 3.53
CA ASP A 321 -1.91 25.67 2.09
C ASP A 321 -3.16 26.10 1.34
N TYR A 322 -4.33 25.58 1.74
CA TYR A 322 -5.61 26.00 1.18
C TYR A 322 -5.90 27.48 1.45
N ARG A 323 -5.72 27.95 2.68
CA ARG A 323 -5.90 29.37 3.02
C ARG A 323 -4.97 30.26 2.19
N ASN A 324 -3.70 29.91 2.12
CA ASN A 324 -2.71 30.65 1.34
C ASN A 324 -3.08 30.66 -0.14
N GLY A 325 -3.37 29.49 -0.73
CA GLY A 325 -3.75 29.38 -2.14
C GLY A 325 -5.08 30.07 -2.48
N LEU A 326 -6.02 30.14 -1.52
CA LEU A 326 -7.27 30.88 -1.68
C LEU A 326 -7.02 32.39 -1.68
N GLU A 327 -6.17 32.90 -0.79
CA GLU A 327 -5.80 34.32 -0.79
C GLU A 327 -5.01 34.67 -2.06
N GLU A 328 -4.07 33.83 -2.49
CA GLU A 328 -3.37 34.00 -3.78
C GLU A 328 -4.34 34.04 -4.96
N PHE A 329 -5.37 33.18 -4.95
CA PHE A 329 -6.41 33.20 -5.97
C PHE A 329 -7.22 34.50 -5.92
N LYS A 330 -7.63 34.95 -4.73
CA LYS A 330 -8.38 36.21 -4.57
C LYS A 330 -7.59 37.41 -5.06
N GLU A 331 -6.28 37.43 -4.83
CA GLU A 331 -5.38 38.49 -5.29
C GLU A 331 -5.18 38.54 -6.80
N ALA A 332 -5.54 37.48 -7.52
CA ALA A 332 -5.41 37.42 -8.96
C ALA A 332 -6.13 38.59 -9.67
N PHE A 333 -5.52 39.06 -10.76
CA PHE A 333 -6.07 40.15 -11.56
C PHE A 333 -6.81 39.67 -12.82
N LEU A 334 -6.71 38.38 -13.13
CA LEU A 334 -7.44 37.73 -14.21
C LEU A 334 -7.54 36.22 -13.95
N VAL A 335 -8.74 35.66 -14.11
CA VAL A 335 -8.99 34.21 -14.16
C VAL A 335 -9.58 33.86 -15.53
N VAL A 336 -8.97 32.90 -16.22
CA VAL A 336 -9.40 32.49 -17.56
C VAL A 336 -10.50 31.43 -17.42
N LEU A 337 -11.75 31.86 -17.54
CA LEU A 337 -12.91 30.95 -17.44
C LEU A 337 -13.33 30.40 -18.81
N LYS A 338 -13.06 31.16 -19.87
CA LYS A 338 -13.25 30.79 -21.27
C LYS A 338 -11.96 31.00 -22.06
N PRO A 339 -11.74 30.29 -23.18
CA PRO A 339 -10.53 30.46 -23.99
C PRO A 339 -10.37 31.91 -24.50
N GLU A 340 -11.49 32.60 -24.74
CA GLU A 340 -11.56 34.00 -25.18
C GLU A 340 -11.07 34.99 -24.11
N ASP A 341 -11.07 34.60 -22.83
CA ASP A 341 -10.58 35.43 -21.73
C ASP A 341 -9.05 35.46 -21.69
N GLN A 342 -8.35 34.68 -22.53
CA GLN A 342 -6.90 34.75 -22.61
C GLN A 342 -6.45 36.13 -23.10
N PRO A 343 -5.55 36.79 -22.38
CA PRO A 343 -5.11 38.12 -22.75
C PRO A 343 -4.11 38.03 -23.92
N SER A 344 -4.33 38.86 -24.94
CA SER A 344 -3.38 38.99 -26.07
C SER A 344 -2.08 39.71 -25.68
N SER A 345 -2.13 40.60 -24.68
CA SER A 345 -0.96 41.27 -24.09
C SER A 345 -1.30 41.75 -22.68
N LEU A 346 -0.40 41.55 -21.72
CA LEU A 346 -0.56 42.04 -20.35
C LEU A 346 0.55 43.03 -19.99
N THR A 347 0.17 44.19 -19.44
CA THR A 347 1.12 45.14 -18.85
C THR A 347 0.98 45.15 -17.32
N PRO A 348 2.08 45.23 -16.55
CA PRO A 348 2.02 45.24 -15.09
C PRO A 348 1.12 46.34 -14.51
N SER A 349 1.09 47.52 -15.15
CA SER A 349 0.24 48.64 -14.72
C SER A 349 -1.26 48.33 -14.84
N SER A 350 -1.68 47.66 -15.93
CA SER A 350 -3.07 47.23 -16.10
C SER A 350 -3.47 46.09 -15.16
N ALA A 351 -2.51 45.23 -14.83
CA ALA A 351 -2.70 44.13 -13.90
C ALA A 351 -2.84 44.63 -12.45
N MET A 352 -2.09 45.67 -12.04
CA MET A 352 -2.21 46.28 -10.71
C MET A 352 -3.59 46.90 -10.48
N LEU A 353 -4.19 47.54 -11.49
CA LEU A 353 -5.53 48.12 -11.40
C LEU A 353 -6.65 47.08 -11.22
N LYS A 354 -6.40 45.83 -11.63
CA LYS A 354 -7.36 44.72 -11.56
C LYS A 354 -7.02 43.73 -10.45
N LYS A 355 -5.95 43.95 -9.67
CA LYS A 355 -5.57 43.09 -8.55
C LYS A 355 -6.76 42.90 -7.61
N GLY A 356 -7.04 41.67 -7.20
CA GLY A 356 -8.22 41.36 -6.37
C GLY A 356 -9.47 40.91 -7.14
N SER A 357 -9.46 40.97 -8.49
CA SER A 357 -10.60 40.50 -9.30
C SER A 357 -10.88 39.01 -9.16
N GLY A 358 -9.90 38.20 -8.75
CA GLY A 358 -10.09 36.78 -8.52
C GLY A 358 -11.17 36.50 -7.46
N ALA A 359 -11.30 37.38 -6.46
CA ALA A 359 -12.33 37.24 -5.43
C ALA A 359 -13.77 37.24 -5.99
N THR A 360 -14.05 38.02 -7.04
CA THR A 360 -15.38 38.07 -7.67
C THR A 360 -15.62 36.92 -8.64
N GLN A 361 -14.55 36.25 -9.10
CA GLN A 361 -14.62 35.15 -10.06
C GLN A 361 -14.54 33.77 -9.40
N LEU A 362 -14.41 33.71 -8.06
CA LEU A 362 -14.24 32.46 -7.31
C LEU A 362 -15.40 31.48 -7.51
N GLU A 363 -16.64 31.93 -7.37
CA GLU A 363 -17.83 31.06 -7.55
C GLU A 363 -17.91 30.53 -8.98
N ALA A 364 -17.73 31.40 -9.98
CA ALA A 364 -17.72 31.00 -11.38
C ALA A 364 -16.58 30.03 -11.73
N TYR A 365 -15.45 30.14 -11.03
CA TYR A 365 -14.34 29.20 -11.15
C TYR A 365 -14.67 27.84 -10.54
N ILE A 366 -15.30 27.81 -9.37
CA ILE A 366 -15.77 26.56 -8.74
C ILE A 366 -16.75 25.85 -9.68
N ASP A 367 -17.76 26.56 -10.18
CA ASP A 367 -18.75 26.03 -11.13
C ASP A 367 -18.09 25.47 -12.41
N LEU A 368 -17.07 26.17 -12.93
CA LEU A 368 -16.30 25.70 -14.08
C LEU A 368 -15.64 24.35 -13.79
N ILE A 369 -14.95 24.23 -12.65
CA ILE A 369 -14.25 23.00 -12.26
C ILE A 369 -15.25 21.87 -12.05
N GLU A 370 -16.33 22.09 -11.31
CA GLU A 370 -17.36 21.07 -11.07
C GLU A 370 -18.04 20.62 -12.36
N ARG A 371 -18.33 21.55 -13.28
CA ARG A 371 -18.87 21.21 -14.59
C ARG A 371 -17.93 20.30 -15.37
N ILE A 372 -16.62 20.61 -15.41
CA ILE A 372 -15.64 19.77 -16.11
C ILE A 372 -15.52 18.41 -15.42
N LEU A 373 -15.49 18.36 -14.09
CA LEU A 373 -15.49 17.10 -13.35
C LEU A 373 -16.70 16.23 -13.73
N ASN A 374 -17.89 16.81 -13.76
CA ASN A 374 -19.12 16.11 -14.15
C ASN A 374 -19.10 15.66 -15.62
N GLU A 375 -18.62 16.50 -16.55
CA GLU A 375 -18.48 16.17 -17.96
C GLU A 375 -17.50 15.01 -18.18
N GLU A 376 -16.28 15.12 -17.66
CA GLU A 376 -15.20 14.15 -17.89
C GLU A 376 -15.47 12.83 -17.18
N THR A 377 -15.99 12.84 -15.96
CA THR A 377 -16.32 11.59 -15.25
C THR A 377 -17.54 10.90 -15.85
N ARG A 378 -18.54 11.65 -16.34
CA ARG A 378 -19.66 11.07 -17.11
C ARG A 378 -19.16 10.45 -18.41
N ALA A 379 -18.35 11.17 -19.19
CA ALA A 379 -17.78 10.64 -20.43
C ALA A 379 -16.93 9.37 -20.18
N LEU A 380 -16.22 9.31 -19.06
CA LEU A 380 -15.43 8.14 -18.68
C LEU A 380 -16.30 6.88 -18.53
N ILE A 381 -17.45 7.00 -17.85
CA ILE A 381 -18.32 5.84 -17.55
C ILE A 381 -19.35 5.54 -18.65
N THR A 382 -19.63 6.47 -19.56
CA THR A 382 -20.60 6.26 -20.65
C THR A 382 -19.94 6.00 -22.01
N SER A 383 -18.93 6.78 -22.37
CA SER A 383 -18.29 6.72 -23.70
C SER A 383 -17.02 5.89 -23.67
N ASP A 384 -16.19 6.06 -22.64
CA ASP A 384 -14.87 5.42 -22.64
C ASP A 384 -14.96 3.95 -22.20
N PHE A 385 -15.71 3.67 -21.14
CA PHE A 385 -15.92 2.33 -20.61
C PHE A 385 -17.42 1.97 -20.53
N PRO A 386 -18.08 1.75 -21.68
CA PRO A 386 -19.49 1.41 -21.71
C PRO A 386 -19.75 0.01 -21.13
N GLY A 387 -20.96 -0.20 -20.57
CA GLY A 387 -21.39 -1.52 -20.08
C GLY A 387 -20.96 -1.88 -18.65
N LEU A 388 -20.50 -0.89 -17.88
CA LEU A 388 -20.18 -1.05 -16.46
C LEU A 388 -21.42 -1.43 -15.64
N LEU A 389 -21.34 -2.52 -14.88
CA LEU A 389 -22.40 -2.95 -13.95
C LEU A 389 -22.60 -1.96 -12.80
N HIS A 390 -21.50 -1.39 -12.30
CA HIS A 390 -21.51 -0.39 -11.22
C HIS A 390 -20.60 0.79 -11.61
N PRO A 391 -21.09 1.74 -12.42
CA PRO A 391 -20.30 2.86 -12.94
C PRO A 391 -19.66 3.73 -11.87
N ASP A 392 -20.38 4.01 -10.79
CA ASP A 392 -19.90 4.87 -9.72
C ASP A 392 -18.84 4.15 -8.87
N VAL A 393 -18.96 2.83 -8.67
CA VAL A 393 -17.95 2.01 -8.00
C VAL A 393 -16.68 1.91 -8.85
N PHE A 394 -16.83 1.76 -10.17
CA PHE A 394 -15.70 1.84 -11.10
C PHE A 394 -14.97 3.17 -11.01
N LEU A 395 -15.72 4.29 -11.04
CA LEU A 395 -15.14 5.63 -10.95
C LEU A 395 -14.46 5.84 -9.60
N TYR A 396 -15.05 5.36 -8.50
CA TYR A 396 -14.43 5.37 -7.19
C TYR A 396 -13.09 4.61 -7.20
N HIS A 397 -13.07 3.42 -7.79
CA HIS A 397 -11.85 2.64 -7.97
C HIS A 397 -10.84 3.25 -8.94
N CYS A 398 -11.22 4.24 -9.76
CA CYS A 398 -10.28 5.06 -10.52
C CYS A 398 -9.60 6.13 -9.64
N GLY A 399 -10.20 6.47 -8.50
CA GLY A 399 -9.70 7.34 -7.43
C GLY A 399 -9.42 8.82 -7.79
N PRO A 400 -9.32 9.66 -6.75
CA PRO A 400 -9.27 11.11 -6.90
C PRO A 400 -8.02 11.60 -7.65
N ASN A 401 -6.88 10.93 -7.47
CA ASN A 401 -5.64 11.34 -8.14
C ASN A 401 -5.68 11.15 -9.66
N VAL A 402 -6.42 10.17 -10.17
CA VAL A 402 -6.63 10.01 -11.62
C VAL A 402 -7.56 11.10 -12.13
N VAL A 403 -8.67 11.35 -11.42
CA VAL A 403 -9.62 12.41 -11.79
C VAL A 403 -8.96 13.79 -11.77
N TYR A 404 -8.08 14.06 -10.80
CA TYR A 404 -7.27 15.28 -10.75
C TYR A 404 -6.38 15.45 -12.00
N ARG A 405 -5.72 14.38 -12.44
CA ARG A 405 -4.85 14.42 -13.63
C ARG A 405 -5.66 14.59 -14.92
N ILE A 406 -6.82 13.95 -15.01
CA ILE A 406 -7.76 14.15 -16.12
C ILE A 406 -8.21 15.62 -16.16
N LEU A 407 -8.63 16.18 -15.01
CA LEU A 407 -9.07 17.56 -14.90
C LEU A 407 -7.97 18.54 -15.32
N THR A 408 -6.79 18.46 -14.72
CA THR A 408 -5.67 19.36 -15.03
C THR A 408 -5.21 19.26 -16.50
N THR A 409 -5.22 18.07 -17.08
CA THR A 409 -4.92 17.89 -18.50
C THR A 409 -6.01 18.50 -19.39
N THR A 410 -7.27 18.37 -19.00
CA THR A 410 -8.42 18.96 -19.71
C THR A 410 -8.39 20.48 -19.68
N LEU A 411 -8.09 21.08 -18.52
CA LEU A 411 -7.91 22.52 -18.37
C LEU A 411 -6.82 23.06 -19.32
N ARG A 412 -5.66 22.37 -19.36
CA ARG A 412 -4.56 22.71 -20.28
C ARG A 412 -4.95 22.61 -21.75
N GLN A 413 -5.69 21.58 -22.14
CA GLN A 413 -6.12 21.42 -23.54
C GLN A 413 -7.17 22.44 -23.96
N ARG A 414 -8.10 22.76 -23.05
CA ARG A 414 -9.12 23.76 -23.29
C ARG A 414 -8.58 25.19 -23.14
N ASN A 415 -7.33 25.37 -22.69
CA ASN A 415 -6.71 26.68 -22.44
C ASN A 415 -7.51 27.55 -21.46
N ILE A 416 -8.06 26.92 -20.42
CA ILE A 416 -8.89 27.57 -19.38
C ILE A 416 -8.43 27.11 -17.99
N GLY A 417 -8.86 27.83 -16.95
CA GLY A 417 -8.53 27.56 -15.55
C GLY A 417 -7.22 28.20 -15.09
N ASP A 418 -6.53 28.92 -15.98
CA ASP A 418 -5.34 29.68 -15.63
C ASP A 418 -5.70 30.91 -14.80
N VAL A 419 -4.84 31.21 -13.84
CA VAL A 419 -4.93 32.41 -13.00
C VAL A 419 -3.68 33.25 -13.23
N PHE A 420 -3.88 34.56 -13.42
CA PHE A 420 -2.80 35.53 -13.55
C PHE A 420 -2.72 36.42 -12.33
N ARG A 421 -1.53 36.46 -11.73
CA ARG A 421 -1.22 37.31 -10.57
C ARG A 421 0.09 38.06 -10.75
N ILE A 422 0.28 39.08 -9.94
CA ILE A 422 1.55 39.77 -9.82
C ILE A 422 2.27 39.22 -8.60
N ASP A 423 3.49 38.75 -8.78
CA ASP A 423 4.33 38.28 -7.68
C ASP A 423 5.00 39.44 -6.92
N ASP A 424 5.68 39.12 -5.82
CA ASP A 424 6.37 40.10 -4.99
C ASP A 424 7.50 40.84 -5.74
N GLN A 425 7.95 40.31 -6.87
CA GLN A 425 8.95 40.92 -7.77
C GLN A 425 8.30 41.76 -8.88
N SER A 426 7.00 42.04 -8.79
CA SER A 426 6.21 42.77 -9.79
C SER A 426 6.18 42.10 -11.17
N GLN A 427 6.41 40.79 -11.23
CA GLN A 427 6.29 40.00 -12.45
C GLN A 427 4.92 39.35 -12.56
N ILE A 428 4.42 39.24 -13.78
CA ILE A 428 3.15 38.54 -14.04
C ILE A 428 3.43 37.05 -14.08
N ARG A 429 2.78 36.29 -13.18
CA ARG A 429 2.79 34.83 -13.18
C ARG A 429 1.48 34.29 -13.69
N ARG A 430 1.57 33.27 -14.53
CA ARG A 430 0.45 32.42 -14.98
C ARG A 430 0.60 31.06 -14.31
N GLU A 431 -0.41 30.63 -13.58
CA GLU A 431 -0.40 29.34 -12.91
C GLU A 431 -1.81 28.74 -12.82
N TYR A 432 -1.88 27.42 -12.66
CA TYR A 432 -3.10 26.75 -12.23
C TYR A 432 -3.14 26.78 -10.70
N PRO A 433 -4.25 27.20 -10.07
CA PRO A 433 -4.37 27.22 -8.61
C PRO A 433 -4.57 25.79 -8.09
N GLU A 434 -3.51 24.99 -8.10
CA GLU A 434 -3.55 23.54 -7.85
C GLU A 434 -4.20 23.19 -6.51
N VAL A 435 -3.90 23.95 -5.45
CA VAL A 435 -4.44 23.72 -4.11
C VAL A 435 -5.96 23.95 -4.08
N LEU A 436 -6.44 25.01 -4.74
CA LEU A 436 -7.87 25.31 -4.86
C LEU A 436 -8.58 24.21 -5.67
N ILE A 437 -8.00 23.79 -6.80
CA ILE A 437 -8.55 22.72 -7.63
C ILE A 437 -8.65 21.42 -6.83
N LYS A 438 -7.62 21.06 -6.06
CA LYS A 438 -7.64 19.88 -5.18
C LYS A 438 -8.73 20.00 -4.11
N LYS A 439 -8.93 21.17 -3.52
CA LYS A 439 -10.00 21.40 -2.54
C LYS A 439 -11.39 21.14 -3.14
N ILE A 440 -11.67 21.74 -4.30
CA ILE A 440 -12.94 21.57 -5.02
C ILE A 440 -13.16 20.09 -5.35
N LEU A 441 -12.11 19.42 -5.85
CA LEU A 441 -12.18 17.98 -6.12
C LEU A 441 -12.45 17.15 -4.86
N ILE A 442 -11.85 17.46 -3.71
CA ILE A 442 -12.10 16.74 -2.45
C ILE A 442 -13.58 16.87 -2.04
N GLU A 443 -14.16 18.07 -2.13
CA GLU A 443 -15.58 18.30 -1.80
C GLU A 443 -16.50 17.58 -2.79
N TRP A 444 -16.27 17.78 -4.08
CA TRP A 444 -17.02 17.11 -5.14
C TRP A 444 -16.95 15.58 -5.00
N TRP A 445 -15.78 15.03 -4.72
CA TRP A 445 -15.58 13.59 -4.54
C TRP A 445 -16.36 13.07 -3.33
N THR A 446 -16.28 13.80 -2.21
CA THR A 446 -16.98 13.45 -0.97
C THR A 446 -18.49 13.45 -1.15
N GLU A 447 -19.03 14.44 -1.86
CA GLU A 447 -20.46 14.52 -2.18
C GLU A 447 -20.87 13.40 -3.15
N ARG A 448 -20.16 13.26 -4.28
CA ARG A 448 -20.52 12.34 -5.36
C ARG A 448 -20.60 10.89 -4.89
N PHE A 449 -19.73 10.50 -3.96
CA PHE A 449 -19.61 9.14 -3.46
C PHE A 449 -20.20 8.92 -2.07
N ARG A 450 -20.87 9.92 -1.49
CA ARG A 450 -21.52 9.80 -0.17
C ARG A 450 -22.46 8.60 -0.07
N ALA A 451 -23.19 8.30 -1.16
CA ALA A 451 -24.18 7.22 -1.20
C ALA A 451 -23.60 5.83 -1.50
N ILE A 452 -22.31 5.72 -1.85
CA ILE A 452 -21.70 4.41 -2.11
C ILE A 452 -21.44 3.69 -0.79
N ASN A 453 -21.89 2.44 -0.71
CA ASN A 453 -21.58 1.56 0.42
C ASN A 453 -20.15 1.00 0.29
N GLY A 454 -19.38 1.01 1.38
CA GLY A 454 -18.05 0.39 1.45
C GLY A 454 -18.02 -1.09 1.06
N GLU A 455 -19.11 -1.84 1.24
CA GLU A 455 -19.21 -3.24 0.78
C GLU A 455 -19.20 -3.36 -0.75
N GLN A 456 -19.80 -2.40 -1.46
CA GLN A 456 -19.77 -2.37 -2.93
C GLN A 456 -18.36 -2.12 -3.45
N VAL A 457 -17.60 -1.26 -2.75
CA VAL A 457 -16.19 -0.97 -3.03
C VAL A 457 -15.27 -2.13 -2.62
N ASP A 458 -15.63 -2.88 -1.58
CA ASP A 458 -14.87 -4.05 -1.13
C ASP A 458 -15.19 -5.33 -1.95
N SER A 459 -16.19 -5.28 -2.85
CA SER A 459 -16.59 -6.40 -3.70
C SER A 459 -15.48 -6.76 -4.68
N TYR A 460 -14.79 -7.87 -4.39
CA TYR A 460 -13.77 -8.42 -5.28
C TYR A 460 -14.31 -8.74 -6.67
N LEU A 461 -15.55 -9.24 -6.77
CA LEU A 461 -16.18 -9.57 -8.06
C LEU A 461 -16.39 -8.32 -8.92
N THR A 462 -16.82 -7.21 -8.32
CA THR A 462 -16.99 -5.94 -9.04
C THR A 462 -15.64 -5.39 -9.49
N TYR A 463 -14.64 -5.47 -8.62
CA TYR A 463 -13.28 -5.02 -8.89
C TYR A 463 -12.59 -5.87 -9.99
N SER A 464 -12.70 -7.20 -9.93
CA SER A 464 -12.08 -8.09 -10.91
C SER A 464 -12.69 -7.95 -12.30
N ARG A 465 -14.02 -7.82 -12.40
CA ARG A 465 -14.71 -7.53 -13.68
C ARG A 465 -14.30 -6.18 -14.25
N THR A 466 -14.13 -5.17 -13.39
CA THR A 466 -13.58 -3.87 -13.79
C THR A 466 -12.19 -4.02 -14.41
N LEU A 467 -11.28 -4.73 -13.75
CA LEU A 467 -9.92 -4.97 -14.27
C LEU A 467 -9.92 -5.74 -15.59
N GLU A 468 -10.79 -6.75 -15.73
CA GLU A 468 -10.89 -7.53 -16.96
C GLU A 468 -11.33 -6.66 -18.14
N MET A 469 -12.34 -5.81 -17.94
CA MET A 469 -12.81 -4.85 -18.94
C MET A 469 -11.69 -3.87 -19.32
N ILE A 470 -10.98 -3.29 -18.33
CA ILE A 470 -9.86 -2.37 -18.57
C ILE A 470 -8.77 -3.06 -19.40
N ARG A 471 -8.38 -4.29 -19.05
CA ARG A 471 -7.37 -5.06 -19.79
C ARG A 471 -7.80 -5.36 -21.22
N LYS A 472 -9.08 -5.71 -21.43
CA LYS A 472 -9.64 -5.97 -22.76
C LYS A 472 -9.58 -4.71 -23.62
N GLU A 473 -10.03 -3.58 -23.08
CA GLU A 473 -10.03 -2.30 -23.80
C GLU A 473 -8.60 -1.83 -24.12
N PHE A 474 -7.68 -1.95 -23.16
CA PHE A 474 -6.27 -1.63 -23.36
C PHE A 474 -5.66 -2.44 -24.50
N ARG A 475 -5.87 -3.77 -24.53
CA ARG A 475 -5.35 -4.65 -25.58
C ARG A 475 -5.89 -4.26 -26.96
N ALA A 476 -7.17 -3.93 -27.05
CA ALA A 476 -7.79 -3.50 -28.31
C ALA A 476 -7.17 -2.19 -28.83
N LEU A 477 -7.01 -1.19 -27.96
CA LEU A 477 -6.41 0.10 -28.32
C LEU A 477 -4.91 -0.02 -28.62
N TYR A 478 -4.18 -0.85 -27.86
CA TYR A 478 -2.76 -1.11 -28.11
C TYR A 478 -2.56 -1.79 -29.47
N ALA A 479 -3.36 -2.81 -29.80
CA ALA A 479 -3.31 -3.47 -31.11
C ALA A 479 -3.55 -2.48 -32.25
N ARG A 480 -4.56 -1.61 -32.12
CA ARG A 480 -4.80 -0.51 -33.06
C ARG A 480 -3.61 0.46 -33.15
N GLY A 481 -2.97 0.77 -32.01
CA GLY A 481 -1.74 1.56 -31.95
C GLY A 481 -0.59 0.95 -32.74
N VAL A 482 -0.41 -0.38 -32.63
CA VAL A 482 0.60 -1.13 -33.39
C VAL A 482 0.30 -1.09 -34.89
N GLU A 483 -0.96 -1.22 -35.30
CA GLU A 483 -1.37 -1.11 -36.70
C GLU A 483 -1.12 0.30 -37.26
N MET A 484 -1.49 1.35 -36.51
CA MET A 484 -1.20 2.74 -36.90
C MET A 484 0.30 2.95 -37.09
N ARG A 485 1.12 2.48 -36.14
CA ARG A 485 2.58 2.55 -36.25
C ARG A 485 3.08 1.84 -37.50
N ARG A 486 2.61 0.61 -37.78
CA ARG A 486 3.01 -0.17 -38.96
C ARG A 486 2.67 0.55 -40.26
N SER A 487 1.55 1.25 -40.31
CA SER A 487 1.14 2.03 -41.48
C SER A 487 1.99 3.29 -41.68
N GLU A 488 2.38 3.97 -40.61
CA GLU A 488 3.15 5.23 -40.67
C GLU A 488 4.66 5.02 -40.79
N GLN A 489 5.18 3.91 -40.24
CA GLN A 489 6.60 3.54 -40.28
C GLN A 489 6.78 2.07 -40.67
N PRO A 490 6.51 1.72 -41.94
CA PRO A 490 6.75 0.37 -42.45
C PRO A 490 8.25 0.08 -42.46
N GLY A 491 8.71 -0.80 -41.56
CA GLY A 491 10.11 -1.24 -41.45
C GLY A 491 10.81 -0.91 -40.12
N GLY A 492 10.17 -0.18 -39.21
CA GLY A 492 10.78 0.09 -37.90
C GLY A 492 10.82 -1.16 -37.00
N GLY A 493 11.89 -1.32 -36.21
CA GLY A 493 12.08 -2.47 -35.30
C GLY A 493 11.13 -2.46 -34.08
N TYR A 494 11.09 -3.56 -33.33
CA TYR A 494 10.22 -3.74 -32.14
C TYR A 494 10.52 -2.73 -31.02
N LEU A 495 11.80 -2.42 -30.75
CA LEU A 495 12.20 -1.42 -29.75
C LEU A 495 11.73 0.01 -30.08
N GLN A 496 11.55 0.33 -31.37
CA GLN A 496 10.98 1.61 -31.81
C GLN A 496 9.45 1.66 -31.63
N GLN A 497 8.78 0.50 -31.51
CA GLN A 497 7.32 0.43 -31.35
C GLN A 497 6.88 0.99 -29.99
N ASP A 498 7.49 0.55 -28.89
CA ASP A 498 7.11 1.01 -27.55
C ASP A 498 7.41 2.50 -27.34
N SER A 499 8.52 2.99 -27.92
CA SER A 499 8.85 4.42 -27.90
C SER A 499 7.83 5.24 -28.69
N TRP A 500 7.46 4.77 -29.89
CA TRP A 500 6.46 5.42 -30.73
C TRP A 500 5.07 5.44 -30.06
N ILE A 501 4.65 4.32 -29.46
CA ILE A 501 3.38 4.21 -28.74
C ILE A 501 3.37 5.16 -27.54
N ARG A 502 4.48 5.27 -26.79
CA ARG A 502 4.61 6.23 -25.68
C ARG A 502 4.51 7.69 -26.14
N GLN A 503 5.07 8.04 -27.30
CA GLN A 503 4.96 9.38 -27.88
C GLN A 503 3.55 9.69 -28.42
N ASN A 504 2.85 8.67 -28.94
CA ASN A 504 1.52 8.81 -29.54
C ASN A 504 0.37 8.39 -28.61
N ARG A 505 0.63 8.20 -27.31
CA ARG A 505 -0.32 7.67 -26.34
C ARG A 505 -1.66 8.41 -26.29
N ASN A 506 -1.66 9.74 -26.37
CA ASN A 506 -2.89 10.54 -26.33
C ASN A 506 -3.76 10.31 -27.57
N ARG A 507 -3.12 10.06 -28.72
CA ARG A 507 -3.80 9.77 -29.99
C ARG A 507 -4.36 8.34 -30.01
N ILE A 508 -3.65 7.39 -29.40
CA ILE A 508 -4.04 5.97 -29.39
C ILE A 508 -5.14 5.74 -28.35
N PHE A 509 -4.89 6.15 -27.11
CA PHE A 509 -5.72 5.79 -25.98
C PHE A 509 -6.74 6.88 -25.63
N GLY A 510 -6.45 8.14 -25.94
CA GLY A 510 -7.16 9.27 -25.35
C GLY A 510 -6.73 9.50 -23.90
N ILE A 511 -6.91 10.72 -23.40
CA ILE A 511 -6.39 11.16 -22.09
C ILE A 511 -7.03 10.40 -20.94
N ARG A 512 -8.36 10.35 -20.93
CA ARG A 512 -9.15 9.74 -19.86
C ARG A 512 -8.82 8.26 -19.70
N LYS A 513 -8.90 7.48 -20.79
CA LYS A 513 -8.55 6.05 -20.77
C LYS A 513 -7.08 5.83 -20.41
N TYR A 514 -6.16 6.64 -20.93
CA TYR A 514 -4.74 6.52 -20.60
C TYR A 514 -4.47 6.65 -19.11
N GLU A 515 -5.07 7.64 -18.44
CA GLU A 515 -4.91 7.85 -17.01
C GLU A 515 -5.50 6.68 -16.18
N VAL A 516 -6.60 6.07 -16.63
CA VAL A 516 -7.15 4.83 -16.05
C VAL A 516 -6.21 3.65 -16.29
N PHE A 517 -5.66 3.47 -17.50
CA PHE A 517 -4.71 2.40 -17.78
C PHE A 517 -3.46 2.50 -16.91
N ARG A 518 -2.89 3.71 -16.78
CA ARG A 518 -1.71 3.94 -15.94
C ARG A 518 -1.96 3.57 -14.47
N ARG A 519 -3.20 3.71 -13.98
CA ARG A 519 -3.56 3.30 -12.62
C ARG A 519 -3.62 1.79 -12.44
N PHE A 520 -4.26 1.08 -13.37
CA PHE A 520 -4.60 -0.33 -13.17
C PHE A 520 -3.63 -1.32 -13.82
N LEU A 521 -2.79 -0.86 -14.74
CA LEU A 521 -1.81 -1.67 -15.45
C LEU A 521 -0.41 -1.22 -15.04
N SER A 522 0.38 -2.15 -14.51
CA SER A 522 1.80 -1.94 -14.20
C SER A 522 2.68 -2.25 -15.42
N GLY A 523 3.80 -1.54 -15.55
CA GLY A 523 4.83 -1.82 -16.56
C GLY A 523 5.55 -0.58 -17.10
N THR A 524 6.70 -0.83 -17.73
CA THR A 524 7.63 0.17 -18.29
C THR A 524 7.06 1.10 -19.36
N MET A 525 5.88 0.79 -19.92
CA MET A 525 5.14 1.68 -20.82
C MET A 525 4.45 2.85 -20.12
N PHE A 526 4.24 2.73 -18.81
CA PHE A 526 3.45 3.63 -17.97
C PHE A 526 4.28 4.34 -16.89
N GLU A 527 5.51 3.86 -16.67
CA GLU A 527 6.52 4.44 -15.80
C GLU A 527 7.27 5.57 -16.54
N PHE A 528 7.38 6.73 -15.90
CA PHE A 528 8.14 7.89 -16.36
C PHE A 528 9.39 8.06 -15.51
#